data_AF-A0A2A5QU62-F1
#
_entry.id   AF-A0A2A5QU62-F1
#
_cell.length_a   1.000
_cell.length_b   1.000
_cell.length_c   1.000
_cell.angle_alpha   90.00
_cell.angle_beta   90.00
_cell.angle_gamma   90.00
#
_symmetry.space_group_name_H-M   'P 1'
#
loop_
_entity.id
_entity.type
_entity.pdbx_description
1 polymer ?
#
loop_
_entity_poly.entity_id
_entity_poly.type
_entity_poly.pdbx_seq_one_letter_code
_entity_poly.pdbx_strand_id
1 'polypeptide(L)'
;MVNEPNSDGVFRRTLLKAGAVIAGALGMLPSATASGRESETQTAESTQSEPTQSQNGYVIAVDGITDRDRYMNEYFSVAAETTAAHDGEALVISFDPTVLDGEWDHELTIVLEFPSVQAAREWYADDALQNVRQIRHETTAYSNKIVTSQYSPEGRA
;
A
#
# COMPACT_ATOMS: atom_id res chain seq x y z
N MET A 1 14.91 40.18 -14.42
CA MET A 1 14.84 39.01 -13.53
C MET A 1 13.68 38.18 -14.02
N VAL A 2 13.99 37.12 -14.77
CA VAL A 2 13.00 36.24 -15.38
C VAL A 2 12.57 35.25 -14.30
N ASN A 3 11.28 35.23 -13.97
CA ASN A 3 10.70 34.19 -13.12
C ASN A 3 10.67 32.89 -13.93
N GLU A 4 11.46 31.90 -13.52
CA GLU A 4 11.30 30.52 -13.97
C GLU A 4 10.00 29.94 -13.38
N PRO A 5 9.19 29.22 -14.18
CA PRO A 5 7.99 28.57 -13.66
C PRO A 5 8.38 27.36 -12.80
N ASN A 6 7.86 27.34 -11.56
CA ASN A 6 8.00 26.26 -10.61
C ASN A 6 7.52 24.91 -11.19
N SER A 7 8.42 23.92 -11.26
CA SER A 7 8.17 22.56 -11.78
C SER A 7 7.31 21.68 -10.84
N ASP A 8 6.95 22.16 -9.64
CA ASP A 8 6.15 21.42 -8.65
C ASP A 8 4.68 21.15 -9.09
N GLY A 9 4.24 21.75 -10.20
CA GLY A 9 2.86 21.67 -10.68
C GLY A 9 2.52 20.49 -11.60
N VAL A 10 3.50 19.75 -12.11
CA VAL A 10 3.27 18.78 -13.20
C VAL A 10 2.81 17.40 -12.69
N PHE A 11 3.14 17.01 -11.46
CA PHE A 11 2.85 15.66 -10.94
C PHE A 11 1.56 15.53 -10.12
N ARG A 12 0.80 16.61 -9.90
CA ARG A 12 -0.45 16.57 -9.10
C ARG A 12 -1.68 16.02 -9.87
N ARG A 13 -1.53 15.38 -11.04
CA ARG A 13 -2.69 15.07 -11.91
C ARG A 13 -2.84 13.66 -12.46
N THR A 14 -2.19 12.67 -11.89
CA THR A 14 -2.48 11.25 -12.19
C THR A 14 -2.26 10.49 -10.89
N LEU A 15 -3.28 10.34 -10.04
CA LEU A 15 -4.22 9.22 -10.09
C LEU A 15 -5.46 9.60 -9.27
N LEU A 16 -6.61 9.76 -9.94
CA LEU A 16 -7.91 9.72 -9.30
C LEU A 16 -8.90 9.05 -10.28
N LYS A 17 -9.63 8.07 -9.73
CA LYS A 17 -10.84 7.39 -10.21
C LYS A 17 -10.67 5.96 -10.76
N ALA A 18 -10.97 5.00 -9.90
CA ALA A 18 -11.98 3.99 -10.19
C ALA A 18 -12.96 3.92 -9.02
N GLY A 19 -14.14 4.53 -9.20
CA GLY A 19 -15.22 4.50 -8.22
C GLY A 19 -15.96 3.16 -8.28
N ALA A 20 -16.23 2.60 -7.11
CA ALA A 20 -17.16 1.50 -6.93
C ALA A 20 -18.58 1.94 -7.28
N VAL A 21 -19.26 1.15 -8.12
CA VAL A 21 -20.72 1.11 -8.19
C VAL A 21 -21.14 -0.35 -8.00
N ILE A 22 -21.55 -0.69 -6.77
CA ILE A 22 -22.40 -1.85 -6.52
C ILE A 22 -23.82 -1.30 -6.38
N ALA A 23 -24.60 -1.38 -7.46
CA ALA A 23 -26.04 -1.19 -7.43
C ALA A 23 -26.70 -2.57 -7.38
N GLY A 24 -27.42 -2.84 -6.29
CA GLY A 24 -28.22 -4.05 -6.14
C GLY A 24 -29.52 -4.01 -6.94
N ALA A 25 -30.00 -5.19 -7.31
CA ALA A 25 -31.41 -5.51 -7.57
C ALA A 25 -31.62 -6.96 -7.12
N LEU A 26 -32.23 -7.21 -5.95
CA LEU A 26 -33.67 -7.44 -5.74
C LEU A 26 -34.25 -8.64 -6.51
N GLY A 27 -34.34 -9.77 -5.79
CA GLY A 27 -35.53 -10.64 -5.68
C GLY A 27 -36.03 -11.43 -6.90
N MET A 28 -35.91 -12.76 -6.85
CA MET A 28 -37.04 -13.67 -7.10
C MET A 28 -36.73 -15.12 -6.67
N LEU A 29 -37.57 -15.66 -5.77
CA LEU A 29 -37.73 -17.11 -5.53
C LEU A 29 -38.70 -17.70 -6.57
N PRO A 30 -38.68 -19.03 -6.78
CA PRO A 30 -39.82 -19.78 -6.25
C PRO A 30 -39.47 -21.10 -5.54
N SER A 31 -40.45 -21.53 -4.77
CA SER A 31 -40.52 -22.68 -3.87
C SER A 31 -40.37 -24.04 -4.54
N ALA A 32 -39.75 -24.99 -3.84
CA ALA A 32 -40.01 -26.41 -3.99
C ALA A 32 -40.06 -27.08 -2.60
N THR A 33 -41.24 -27.58 -2.25
CA THR A 33 -41.47 -28.49 -1.12
C THR A 33 -41.10 -29.91 -1.53
N ALA A 34 -40.17 -30.55 -0.83
CA ALA A 34 -40.08 -32.00 -0.78
C ALA A 34 -39.61 -32.45 0.61
N SER A 35 -40.48 -33.25 1.23
CA SER A 35 -40.35 -33.92 2.51
C SER A 35 -39.22 -34.96 2.51
N GLY A 36 -38.36 -34.93 3.53
CA GLY A 36 -37.33 -35.96 3.73
C GLY A 36 -36.57 -35.78 5.04
N ARG A 37 -37.00 -36.57 6.04
CA ARG A 37 -36.42 -36.82 7.37
C ARG A 37 -34.92 -37.16 7.31
N GLU A 38 -34.10 -36.57 8.18
CA GLU A 38 -33.22 -37.28 9.13
C GLU A 38 -32.36 -36.33 9.97
N SER A 39 -32.17 -36.74 11.22
CA SER A 39 -31.37 -36.12 12.28
C SER A 39 -29.92 -35.95 11.87
N GLU A 40 -29.31 -34.84 12.25
CA GLU A 40 -27.94 -34.83 12.77
C GLU A 40 -27.73 -33.54 13.57
N THR A 41 -27.75 -33.69 14.90
CA THR A 41 -27.25 -32.66 15.82
C THR A 41 -25.74 -32.60 15.62
N GLN A 42 -25.30 -31.83 14.63
CA GLN A 42 -23.90 -31.53 14.45
C GLN A 42 -23.58 -30.32 15.32
N THR A 43 -23.05 -30.62 16.51
CA THR A 43 -22.22 -29.70 17.29
C THR A 43 -21.06 -29.31 16.38
N ALA A 44 -21.23 -28.25 15.59
CA ALA A 44 -20.17 -27.70 14.78
C ALA A 44 -19.18 -27.05 15.74
N GLU A 45 -18.02 -27.70 15.82
CA GLU A 45 -16.79 -27.23 16.44
C GLU A 45 -16.60 -25.74 16.19
N SER A 46 -16.24 -25.05 17.27
CA SER A 46 -15.63 -23.74 17.24
C SER A 46 -14.52 -23.75 16.20
N THR A 47 -14.79 -23.22 15.00
CA THR A 47 -13.77 -23.04 13.98
C THR A 47 -12.76 -22.07 14.58
N GLN A 48 -11.64 -22.64 14.98
CA GLN A 48 -10.45 -21.93 15.36
C GLN A 48 -10.09 -21.05 14.16
N SER A 49 -10.34 -19.76 14.31
CA SER A 49 -10.11 -18.72 13.32
C SER A 49 -8.73 -18.87 12.70
N GLU A 50 -8.67 -19.00 11.38
CA GLU A 50 -7.44 -18.97 10.61
C GLU A 50 -6.62 -17.71 10.96
N PRO A 51 -5.29 -17.79 11.01
CA PRO A 51 -4.46 -16.71 11.53
C PRO A 51 -4.42 -15.54 10.54
N THR A 52 -5.09 -14.43 10.87
CA THR A 52 -4.73 -13.03 10.52
C THR A 52 -4.19 -12.75 9.10
N GLN A 53 -4.69 -13.40 8.05
CA GLN A 53 -4.26 -13.17 6.65
C GLN A 53 -5.01 -12.00 5.97
N SER A 54 -5.84 -11.24 6.69
CA SER A 54 -6.73 -10.23 6.11
C SER A 54 -6.40 -8.77 6.46
N GLN A 55 -5.26 -8.51 7.13
CA GLN A 55 -4.90 -7.14 7.52
C GLN A 55 -3.96 -6.53 6.49
N ASN A 56 -4.24 -5.28 6.10
CA ASN A 56 -3.42 -4.54 5.15
C ASN A 56 -1.97 -4.44 5.67
N GLY A 57 -1.03 -4.42 4.73
CA GLY A 57 0.38 -4.18 4.99
C GLY A 57 0.74 -2.74 4.63
N TYR A 58 1.63 -2.13 5.39
CA TYR A 58 2.14 -0.80 5.10
C TYR A 58 3.66 -0.82 4.99
N VAL A 59 4.17 -0.13 3.97
CA VAL A 59 5.58 0.24 3.88
C VAL A 59 5.70 1.70 4.22
N ILE A 60 6.54 2.01 5.21
CA ILE A 60 6.88 3.38 5.58
C ILE A 60 8.34 3.59 5.22
N ALA A 61 8.61 4.61 4.41
CA ALA A 61 9.94 4.96 3.97
C ALA A 61 10.27 6.42 4.27
N VAL A 62 11.49 6.66 4.77
CA VAL A 62 12.09 7.99 4.88
C VAL A 62 13.46 7.97 4.23
N ASP A 63 13.67 8.86 3.27
CA ASP A 63 14.85 8.90 2.43
C ASP A 63 15.51 10.28 2.48
N GLY A 64 16.84 10.29 2.60
CA GLY A 64 17.66 11.48 2.52
C GLY A 64 18.21 11.68 1.11
N ILE A 65 17.47 12.35 0.22
CA ILE A 65 17.78 12.39 -1.22
C ILE A 65 18.89 13.41 -1.52
N THR A 66 19.97 12.95 -2.13
CA THR A 66 21.14 13.78 -2.52
C THR A 66 21.17 14.14 -4.01
N ASP A 67 20.50 13.36 -4.86
CA ASP A 67 20.33 13.62 -6.30
C ASP A 67 18.87 13.33 -6.70
N ARG A 68 18.04 14.37 -6.63
CA ARG A 68 16.60 14.26 -6.85
C ARG A 68 16.24 13.89 -8.28
N ASP A 69 16.90 14.48 -9.26
CA ASP A 69 16.56 14.24 -10.66
C ASP A 69 16.85 12.79 -11.04
N ARG A 70 18.01 12.26 -10.63
CA ARG A 70 18.36 10.86 -10.89
C ARG A 70 17.45 9.91 -10.11
N TYR A 71 17.17 10.20 -8.83
CA TYR A 71 16.24 9.41 -8.02
C TYR A 71 14.86 9.32 -8.69
N MET A 72 14.30 10.45 -9.13
CA MET A 72 12.95 10.49 -9.70
C MET A 72 12.85 9.81 -11.07
N ASN A 73 13.86 9.98 -11.92
CA ASN A 73 13.82 9.46 -13.29
C ASN A 73 14.25 7.99 -13.40
N GLU A 74 15.25 7.56 -12.61
CA GLU A 74 15.86 6.23 -12.76
C GLU A 74 15.39 5.21 -11.71
N TYR A 75 14.96 5.65 -10.53
CA TYR A 75 14.51 4.75 -9.46
C TYR A 75 12.99 4.83 -9.21
N PHE A 76 12.46 6.04 -9.03
CA PHE A 76 11.09 6.25 -8.55
C PHE A 76 10.02 5.71 -9.52
N SER A 77 10.24 5.86 -10.82
CA SER A 77 9.36 5.31 -11.87
C SER A 77 9.18 3.80 -11.74
N VAL A 78 10.28 3.05 -11.65
CA VAL A 78 10.27 1.58 -11.47
C VAL A 78 9.66 1.19 -10.12
N ALA A 79 9.93 1.95 -9.06
CA ALA A 79 9.33 1.71 -7.75
C ALA A 79 7.80 1.90 -7.78
N ALA A 80 7.30 2.92 -8.48
CA ALA A 80 5.87 3.15 -8.65
C ALA A 80 5.19 2.06 -9.47
N GLU A 81 5.81 1.63 -10.58
CA GLU A 81 5.29 0.55 -11.44
C GLU A 81 5.21 -0.78 -10.68
N THR A 82 6.27 -1.16 -9.97
CA THR A 82 6.27 -2.39 -9.16
C THR A 82 5.29 -2.30 -8.00
N THR A 83 5.12 -1.13 -7.38
CA THR A 83 4.10 -0.94 -6.32
C THR A 83 2.71 -1.28 -6.85
N ALA A 84 2.33 -0.71 -7.99
CA ALA A 84 1.03 -0.99 -8.62
C ALA A 84 0.88 -2.46 -9.06
N ALA A 85 1.95 -3.10 -9.53
CA ALA A 85 1.94 -4.50 -9.95
C ALA A 85 1.69 -5.49 -8.80
N HIS A 86 1.94 -5.08 -7.55
CA HIS A 86 1.72 -5.86 -6.33
C HIS A 86 0.48 -5.37 -5.55
N ASP A 87 -0.49 -4.77 -6.25
CA ASP A 87 -1.73 -4.20 -5.68
C ASP A 87 -1.47 -3.15 -4.58
N GLY A 88 -0.31 -2.51 -4.61
CA GLY A 88 0.07 -1.45 -3.70
C GLY A 88 -0.47 -0.08 -4.12
N GLU A 89 -0.82 0.75 -3.14
CA GLU A 89 -1.26 2.13 -3.32
C GLU A 89 -0.35 3.09 -2.53
N ALA A 90 0.01 4.22 -3.14
CA ALA A 90 0.73 5.29 -2.44
C ALA A 90 -0.25 6.20 -1.71
N LEU A 91 -0.27 6.13 -0.38
CA LEU A 91 -1.11 6.97 0.47
C LEU A 91 -0.46 8.33 0.75
N VAL A 92 0.87 8.35 0.89
CA VAL A 92 1.66 9.55 1.18
C VAL A 92 2.91 9.54 0.33
N ILE A 93 3.17 10.67 -0.33
CA ILE A 93 4.46 11.02 -0.92
C ILE A 93 4.68 12.50 -0.58
N SER A 94 5.57 12.79 0.37
CA SER A 94 5.76 14.15 0.90
C SER A 94 7.22 14.54 0.92
N PHE A 95 7.56 15.63 0.24
CA PHE A 95 8.89 16.26 0.26
C PHE A 95 9.02 17.41 1.26
N ASP A 96 7.89 17.96 1.71
CA ASP A 96 7.83 19.10 2.63
C ASP A 96 6.63 18.93 3.59
N PRO A 97 6.69 17.97 4.52
CA PRO A 97 5.61 17.75 5.47
C PRO A 97 5.54 18.88 6.50
N THR A 98 4.33 19.22 6.94
CA THR A 98 4.16 20.12 8.09
C THR A 98 4.55 19.39 9.38
N VAL A 99 5.60 19.87 10.04
CA VAL A 99 6.07 19.32 11.32
C VAL A 99 5.20 19.87 12.45
N LEU A 100 4.55 18.97 13.20
CA LEU A 100 3.72 19.33 14.35
C LEU A 100 4.52 19.36 15.65
N ASP A 101 5.42 18.37 15.86
CA ASP A 101 6.27 18.24 17.04
C ASP A 101 7.64 17.67 16.63
N GLY A 102 8.70 18.08 17.33
CA GLY A 102 10.07 17.56 17.13
C GLY A 102 10.78 18.11 15.89
N GLU A 103 11.72 17.32 15.37
CA GLU A 103 12.47 17.61 14.15
C GLU A 103 12.18 16.51 13.12
N TRP A 104 12.02 16.90 11.84
CA TRP A 104 11.76 15.98 10.74
C TRP A 104 12.66 16.32 9.56
N ASP A 105 13.93 15.93 9.68
CA ASP A 105 15.00 16.26 8.72
C ASP A 105 15.13 15.16 7.65
N HIS A 106 14.05 14.97 6.87
CA HIS A 106 13.97 13.97 5.80
C HIS A 106 13.46 14.62 4.51
N GLU A 107 14.19 14.46 3.40
CA GLU A 107 13.82 15.02 2.10
C GLU A 107 12.59 14.35 1.49
N LEU A 108 12.30 13.08 1.83
CA LEU A 108 11.14 12.35 1.33
C LEU A 108 10.58 11.41 2.39
N THR A 109 9.26 11.50 2.62
CA THR A 109 8.46 10.56 3.43
C THR A 109 7.40 9.90 2.56
N ILE A 110 7.37 8.57 2.57
CA ILE A 110 6.41 7.77 1.80
C ILE A 110 5.67 6.80 2.73
N VAL A 111 4.36 6.65 2.49
CA VAL A 111 3.54 5.55 3.02
C VAL A 111 2.86 4.85 1.86
N LEU A 112 3.14 3.55 1.72
CA LEU A 112 2.47 2.67 0.77
C LEU A 112 1.57 1.70 1.55
N GLU A 113 0.41 1.39 1.00
CA GLU A 113 -0.52 0.37 1.49
C GLU A 113 -0.56 -0.80 0.51
N PHE A 114 -0.62 -2.02 1.03
CA PHE A 114 -0.72 -3.27 0.29
C PHE A 114 -1.83 -4.14 0.88
N PRO A 115 -2.39 -5.12 0.13
CA PRO A 115 -3.44 -6.00 0.63
C PRO A 115 -3.03 -6.83 1.84
N SER A 116 -1.72 -7.05 2.03
CA SER A 116 -1.16 -7.71 3.21
C SER A 116 0.31 -7.34 3.43
N VAL A 117 0.83 -7.64 4.63
CA VAL A 117 2.29 -7.55 4.89
C VAL A 117 3.09 -8.48 3.97
N GLN A 118 2.51 -9.62 3.59
CA GLN A 118 3.16 -10.54 2.68
C GLN A 118 3.28 -9.95 1.27
N ALA A 119 2.21 -9.33 0.75
CA ALA A 119 2.25 -8.62 -0.53
C ALA A 119 3.30 -7.49 -0.52
N ALA A 120 3.38 -6.72 0.56
CA ALA A 120 4.42 -5.69 0.72
C ALA A 120 5.85 -6.28 0.72
N ARG A 121 6.05 -7.48 1.26
CA ARG A 121 7.35 -8.17 1.24
C ARG A 121 7.68 -8.72 -0.14
N GLU A 122 6.70 -9.25 -0.84
CA GLU A 122 6.83 -9.73 -2.22
C GLU A 122 7.16 -8.57 -3.17
N TRP A 123 6.48 -7.43 -3.01
CA TRP A 123 6.83 -6.19 -3.68
C TRP A 123 8.28 -5.80 -3.41
N TYR A 124 8.71 -5.80 -2.15
CA TYR A 124 10.10 -5.43 -1.83
C TYR A 124 11.12 -6.43 -2.41
N ALA A 125 10.72 -7.68 -2.62
CA ALA A 125 11.55 -8.72 -3.24
C ALA A 125 11.49 -8.74 -4.78
N ASP A 126 10.66 -7.89 -5.40
CA ASP A 126 10.48 -7.85 -6.86
C ASP A 126 11.80 -7.61 -7.59
N ASP A 127 12.07 -8.43 -8.61
CA ASP A 127 13.34 -8.39 -9.36
C ASP A 127 13.56 -7.03 -10.05
N ALA A 128 12.51 -6.41 -10.61
CA ALA A 128 12.64 -5.11 -11.26
C ALA A 128 12.99 -4.03 -10.23
N LEU A 129 12.37 -4.07 -9.05
CA LEU A 129 12.71 -3.17 -7.94
C LEU A 129 14.14 -3.42 -7.41
N GLN A 130 14.55 -4.68 -7.27
CA GLN A 130 15.89 -5.03 -6.82
C GLN A 130 16.98 -4.57 -7.81
N ASN A 131 16.71 -4.66 -9.12
CA ASN A 131 17.65 -4.23 -10.17
C ASN A 131 17.96 -2.73 -10.10
N VAL A 132 17.00 -1.88 -9.71
CA VAL A 132 17.20 -0.43 -9.55
C VAL A 132 17.58 -0.02 -8.12
N ARG A 133 17.70 -0.98 -7.19
CA ARG A 133 18.00 -0.68 -5.77
C ARG A 133 19.29 0.09 -5.57
N GLN A 134 20.31 -0.20 -6.39
CA GLN A 134 21.61 0.47 -6.30
C GLN A 134 21.51 1.96 -6.64
N ILE A 135 20.62 2.34 -7.57
CA ILE A 135 20.38 3.73 -7.96
C ILE A 135 19.85 4.52 -6.76
N ARG A 136 18.88 3.96 -6.00
CA ARG A 136 18.42 4.58 -4.75
C ARG A 136 19.57 4.82 -3.78
N HIS A 137 20.46 3.85 -3.58
CA HIS A 137 21.57 3.98 -2.63
C HIS A 137 22.59 5.03 -3.07
N GLU A 138 22.82 5.19 -4.37
CA GLU A 138 23.72 6.21 -4.91
C GLU A 138 23.13 7.62 -4.86
N THR A 139 21.81 7.73 -4.88
CA THR A 139 21.07 9.00 -4.92
C THR A 139 20.50 9.42 -3.56
N THR A 140 20.85 8.68 -2.49
CA THR A 140 20.45 8.98 -1.12
C THR A 140 21.63 8.91 -0.15
N ALA A 141 21.66 9.80 0.84
CA ALA A 141 22.58 9.70 1.99
C ALA A 141 22.15 8.56 2.93
N TYR A 142 20.84 8.33 3.04
CA TYR A 142 20.24 7.21 3.75
C TYR A 142 18.88 6.87 3.17
N SER A 143 18.45 5.62 3.36
CA SER A 143 17.11 5.15 3.01
C SER A 143 16.63 4.15 4.04
N ASN A 144 15.68 4.58 4.88
CA ASN A 144 15.12 3.77 5.95
C ASN A 144 13.72 3.31 5.58
N LYS A 145 13.47 2.00 5.63
CA LYS A 145 12.18 1.42 5.28
C LYS A 145 11.78 0.36 6.29
N ILE A 146 10.51 0.38 6.70
CA ILE A 146 9.91 -0.68 7.50
C ILE A 146 8.66 -1.20 6.80
N VAL A 147 8.31 -2.46 7.08
CA VAL A 147 7.01 -3.04 6.75
C VAL A 147 6.29 -3.38 8.03
N THR A 148 5.01 -3.02 8.14
CA THR A 148 4.19 -3.29 9.33
C THR A 148 2.75 -3.61 8.92
N SER A 149 2.03 -4.33 9.76
CA SER A 149 0.59 -4.57 9.56
C SER A 149 -0.23 -3.36 9.99
N GLN A 150 -1.47 -3.29 9.48
CA GLN A 150 -2.52 -2.44 10.01
C GLN A 150 -2.69 -2.65 11.52
N TYR A 151 -2.96 -1.56 12.23
CA TYR A 151 -3.36 -1.66 13.63
C TYR A 151 -4.73 -2.32 13.75
N SER A 152 -4.83 -3.35 14.59
CA SER A 152 -6.10 -3.91 15.04
C SER A 152 -6.14 -3.94 16.57
N PRO A 153 -7.18 -3.37 17.21
CA PRO A 153 -7.30 -3.37 18.67
C PRO A 153 -7.61 -4.77 19.23
N GLU A 154 -8.13 -5.69 18.42
CA GLU A 154 -8.64 -6.99 18.88
C GLU A 154 -7.55 -8.05 19.12
N GLY A 155 -6.29 -7.75 18.79
CA GLY A 155 -5.15 -8.68 18.91
C GLY A 155 -4.22 -8.46 20.12
N ARG A 156 -4.56 -7.54 21.04
CA ARG A 156 -3.79 -7.30 22.27
C ARG A 156 -4.58 -7.81 23.49
N ALA A 157 -4.58 -9.13 23.69
CA ALA A 157 -4.95 -9.75 24.97
C ALA A 157 -3.69 -10.21 25.70
#